data_AF-A0A7C8NMD7-F1
#
_entry.id   AF-A0A7C8NMD7-F1
#
_cell.length_a   1.000
_cell.length_b   1.000
_cell.length_c   1.000
_cell.angle_alpha   90.00
_cell.angle_beta   90.00
_cell.angle_gamma   90.00
#
_symmetry.space_group_name_H-M   'P 1'
#
loop_
_entity.id
_entity.type
_entity.pdbx_description
1 polymer ?
#
loop_
_entity_poly.entity_id
_entity_poly.type
_entity_poly.pdbx_seq_one_letter_code
_entity_poly.pdbx_strand_id
1 'polypeptide(L)'
;MSGTSMDNAVKRGQGLSISGKPLETVNIEGMTQEGVSFIVECVTDNKLRTLQDVRLIINKAGGKLTPVSYLFVKHPYMHLTGPEDLSPENQTAALEDPILTLPIEYVGLLPGETSTWEARVEYSEPPMQLVEDMQKILPEGWSVTKTGLKYYPSDHVQVEDESEAGDAFRNFVEKLEDCSDVSEIYSNLRWSSYEPPKHEIVLTE
;
A
#
# COMPACT_ATOMS: atom_id res chain seq x y z
N MET A 1 6.09 -16.56 -17.51
CA MET A 1 4.70 -16.36 -17.08
C MET A 1 3.78 -17.14 -18.00
N SER A 2 2.94 -18.04 -17.47
CA SER A 2 1.98 -18.81 -18.28
C SER A 2 0.86 -17.90 -18.78
N GLY A 3 0.40 -18.04 -20.03
CA GLY A 3 -0.66 -17.20 -20.61
C GLY A 3 -1.95 -17.11 -19.77
N THR A 4 -2.23 -18.13 -18.95
CA THR A 4 -3.37 -18.14 -18.02
C THR A 4 -3.27 -17.09 -16.91
N SER A 5 -2.06 -16.72 -16.46
CA SER A 5 -1.90 -15.71 -15.41
C SER A 5 -2.15 -14.29 -15.96
N MET A 6 -1.78 -14.03 -17.21
CA MET A 6 -2.03 -12.74 -17.86
C MET A 6 -3.52 -12.54 -18.15
N ASP A 7 -4.22 -13.54 -18.69
CA ASP A 7 -5.66 -13.44 -18.95
C ASP A 7 -6.47 -13.20 -17.67
N ASN A 8 -6.07 -13.85 -16.56
CA ASN A 8 -6.69 -13.63 -15.27
C ASN A 8 -6.43 -12.21 -14.72
N ALA A 9 -5.21 -11.69 -14.89
CA ALA A 9 -4.87 -10.32 -14.51
C ALA A 9 -5.67 -9.29 -15.33
N VAL A 10 -5.83 -9.51 -16.65
CA VAL A 10 -6.64 -8.66 -17.52
C VAL A 10 -8.11 -8.65 -17.08
N LYS A 11 -8.70 -9.82 -16.80
CA LYS A 11 -10.08 -9.91 -16.29
C LYS A 11 -10.26 -9.13 -14.99
N ARG A 12 -9.34 -9.30 -14.04
CA ARG A 12 -9.39 -8.54 -12.77
C ARG A 12 -9.23 -7.04 -13.01
N GLY A 13 -8.37 -6.63 -13.93
CA GLY A 13 -8.21 -5.22 -14.34
C GLY A 13 -9.47 -4.64 -15.00
N GLN A 14 -10.31 -5.46 -15.61
CA GLN A 14 -11.63 -5.07 -16.12
C GLN A 14 -12.73 -5.09 -15.05
N GLY A 15 -12.37 -5.33 -13.78
CA GLY A 15 -13.32 -5.46 -12.67
C GLY A 15 -14.12 -6.76 -12.70
N LEU A 16 -13.59 -7.81 -13.35
CA LEU A 16 -14.24 -9.11 -13.47
C LEU A 16 -13.42 -10.21 -12.78
N SER A 17 -14.11 -11.12 -12.09
CA SER A 17 -13.49 -12.32 -11.56
C SER A 17 -13.15 -13.30 -12.69
N ILE A 18 -12.38 -14.34 -12.37
CA ILE A 18 -12.03 -15.38 -13.35
C ILE A 18 -13.28 -16.03 -13.95
N SER A 19 -14.36 -16.10 -13.16
CA SER A 19 -15.67 -16.62 -13.56
C SER A 19 -16.54 -15.61 -14.33
N GLY A 20 -16.07 -14.38 -14.54
CA GLY A 20 -16.77 -13.32 -15.26
C GLY A 20 -17.79 -12.56 -14.42
N LYS A 21 -17.80 -12.74 -13.10
CA LYS A 21 -18.65 -11.97 -12.20
C LYS A 21 -18.04 -10.59 -11.92
N PRO A 22 -18.85 -9.54 -11.71
CA PRO A 22 -18.35 -8.27 -11.23
C PRO A 22 -17.60 -8.44 -9.91
N LEU A 23 -16.45 -7.78 -9.80
CA LEU A 23 -15.72 -7.63 -8.55
C LEU A 23 -16.24 -6.41 -7.79
N GLU A 24 -16.33 -6.54 -6.48
CA GLU A 24 -16.59 -5.43 -5.55
C GLU A 24 -15.43 -5.31 -4.55
N THR A 25 -15.18 -4.08 -4.11
CA THR A 25 -14.22 -3.79 -3.05
C THR A 25 -14.91 -3.83 -1.69
N VAL A 26 -14.33 -4.54 -0.73
CA VAL A 26 -14.82 -4.66 0.64
C VAL A 26 -13.68 -4.36 1.60
N ASN A 27 -13.87 -3.37 2.46
CA ASN A 27 -12.94 -3.07 3.54
C ASN A 27 -13.38 -3.77 4.82
N ILE A 28 -12.43 -4.47 5.44
CA ILE A 28 -12.63 -5.17 6.71
C ILE A 28 -11.65 -4.58 7.71
N GLU A 29 -12.19 -3.99 8.76
CA GLU A 29 -11.45 -3.15 9.69
C GLU A 29 -11.41 -3.78 11.08
N GLY A 30 -10.29 -3.61 11.77
CA GLY A 30 -10.16 -4.13 13.12
C GLY A 30 -8.89 -3.70 13.84
N MET A 31 -8.72 -4.27 15.02
CA MET A 31 -7.58 -4.05 15.90
C MET A 31 -7.10 -5.38 16.48
N THR A 32 -5.79 -5.58 16.55
CA THR A 32 -5.17 -6.74 17.22
C THR A 32 -5.25 -6.62 18.74
N GLN A 33 -4.86 -7.66 19.47
CA GLN A 33 -4.82 -7.61 20.94
C GLN A 33 -3.82 -6.58 21.47
N GLU A 34 -2.75 -6.35 20.71
CA GLU A 34 -1.66 -5.42 21.01
C GLU A 34 -2.01 -3.97 20.66
N GLY A 35 -3.24 -3.70 20.22
CA GLY A 35 -3.71 -2.34 19.89
C GLY A 35 -3.39 -1.88 18.47
N VAL A 36 -2.76 -2.72 17.64
CA VAL A 36 -2.48 -2.40 16.24
C VAL A 36 -3.78 -2.37 15.45
N SER A 37 -4.10 -1.22 14.86
CA SER A 37 -5.24 -1.05 13.97
C SER A 37 -4.88 -1.47 12.56
N PHE A 38 -5.82 -2.09 11.85
CA PHE A 38 -5.64 -2.55 10.49
C PHE A 38 -6.89 -2.38 9.62
N ILE A 39 -6.66 -2.22 8.32
CA ILE A 39 -7.67 -2.23 7.26
C ILE A 39 -7.24 -3.29 6.24
N VAL A 40 -8.08 -4.29 6.03
CA VAL A 40 -7.91 -5.31 4.98
C VAL A 40 -8.82 -4.94 3.81
N GLU A 41 -8.24 -4.51 2.70
CA GLU A 41 -8.97 -4.25 1.47
C GLU A 41 -9.06 -5.54 0.65
N CYS A 42 -10.28 -5.98 0.35
CA CYS A 42 -10.56 -7.16 -0.44
C CYS A 42 -11.21 -6.79 -1.76
N VAL A 43 -10.87 -7.51 -2.83
CA VAL A 43 -11.52 -7.41 -4.14
C VAL A 43 -12.08 -8.78 -4.51
N THR A 44 -13.41 -8.90 -4.49
CA THR A 44 -14.10 -10.20 -4.47
C THR A 44 -15.36 -10.20 -5.33
N ASP A 45 -15.77 -11.38 -5.81
CA ASP A 45 -17.07 -11.62 -6.44
C ASP A 45 -18.12 -12.22 -5.49
N ASN A 46 -17.77 -12.38 -4.21
CA ASN A 46 -18.64 -12.92 -3.18
C ASN A 46 -18.27 -12.35 -1.81
N LYS A 47 -18.80 -11.16 -1.52
CA LYS A 47 -18.61 -10.46 -0.24
C LYS A 47 -18.88 -11.31 1.00
N LEU A 48 -19.93 -12.13 1.01
CA LEU A 48 -20.27 -12.91 2.20
C LEU A 48 -19.23 -14.01 2.50
N ARG A 49 -18.68 -14.67 1.47
CA ARG A 49 -17.57 -15.62 1.61
C ARG A 49 -16.34 -14.91 2.17
N THR A 50 -15.92 -13.83 1.52
CA THR A 50 -14.73 -13.07 1.92
C THR A 50 -14.82 -12.56 3.35
N LEU A 51 -15.98 -12.01 3.75
CA LEU A 51 -16.22 -11.57 5.12
C LEU A 51 -16.10 -12.71 6.13
N GLN A 52 -16.58 -13.91 5.81
CA GLN A 52 -16.47 -15.07 6.69
C GLN A 52 -15.02 -15.54 6.82
N ASP A 53 -14.30 -15.66 5.70
CA ASP A 53 -12.92 -16.15 5.66
C ASP A 53 -11.97 -15.20 6.40
N VAL A 54 -12.03 -13.90 6.09
CA VAL A 54 -11.20 -12.89 6.74
C VAL A 54 -11.55 -12.74 8.23
N ARG A 55 -12.84 -12.79 8.59
CA ARG A 55 -13.25 -12.77 10.01
C ARG A 55 -12.72 -13.96 10.78
N LEU A 56 -12.66 -15.15 10.17
CA LEU A 56 -12.10 -16.34 10.81
C LEU A 56 -10.60 -16.15 11.09
N ILE A 57 -9.85 -15.58 10.15
CA ILE A 57 -8.43 -15.27 10.31
C ILE A 57 -8.24 -14.27 11.47
N ILE A 58 -8.99 -13.16 11.46
CA ILE A 58 -8.94 -12.13 12.50
C ILE A 58 -9.24 -12.72 13.88
N ASN A 59 -10.30 -13.50 14.02
CA ASN A 59 -10.69 -14.12 15.29
C ASN A 59 -9.62 -15.11 15.79
N LYS A 60 -9.00 -15.90 14.90
CA LYS A 60 -7.92 -16.83 15.26
C LYS A 60 -6.65 -16.12 15.72
N ALA A 61 -6.37 -14.94 15.15
CA ALA A 61 -5.30 -14.05 15.59
C ALA A 61 -5.67 -13.23 16.85
N GLY A 62 -6.85 -13.46 17.44
CA GLY A 62 -7.29 -12.76 18.64
C GLY A 62 -7.73 -11.31 18.42
N GLY A 63 -7.79 -10.85 17.17
CA GLY A 63 -8.21 -9.50 16.82
C GLY A 63 -9.72 -9.28 16.95
N LYS A 64 -10.12 -8.01 16.93
CA LYS A 64 -11.52 -7.58 17.01
C LYS A 64 -11.87 -6.74 15.79
N LEU A 65 -12.98 -7.08 15.15
CA LEU A 65 -13.58 -6.25 14.11
C LEU A 65 -14.15 -4.97 14.76
N THR A 66 -13.67 -3.83 14.32
CA THR A 66 -14.10 -2.51 14.78
C THR A 66 -13.75 -1.49 13.71
N PRO A 67 -14.57 -0.45 13.49
CA PRO A 67 -14.19 0.66 12.62
C PRO A 67 -12.90 1.28 13.14
N VAL A 68 -11.91 1.44 12.26
CA VAL A 68 -10.63 2.12 12.53
C VAL A 68 -10.28 3.13 11.45
N SER A 69 -11.09 3.27 10.39
CA SER A 69 -10.83 4.17 9.27
C SER A 69 -10.54 5.62 9.67
N TYR A 70 -11.03 6.07 10.82
CA TYR A 70 -10.76 7.41 11.37
C TYR A 70 -9.33 7.60 11.89
N LEU A 71 -8.58 6.51 12.08
CA LEU A 71 -7.15 6.48 12.43
C LEU A 71 -6.23 6.50 11.20
N PHE A 72 -6.82 6.52 10.00
CA PHE A 72 -6.09 6.52 8.74
C PHE A 72 -6.57 7.67 7.87
N VAL A 73 -5.66 8.19 7.06
CA VAL A 73 -5.99 9.12 5.98
C VAL A 73 -5.79 8.40 4.65
N LYS A 74 -6.78 8.47 3.77
CA LYS A 74 -6.71 7.85 2.44
C LYS A 74 -6.15 8.87 1.45
N HIS A 75 -4.94 8.64 0.94
CA HIS A 75 -4.30 9.53 -0.04
C HIS A 75 -4.04 8.81 -1.36
N PRO A 76 -4.02 9.54 -2.49
CA PRO A 76 -3.41 9.03 -3.71
C PRO A 76 -1.91 8.79 -3.52
N TYR A 77 -1.41 7.77 -4.21
CA TYR A 77 0.01 7.48 -4.27
C TYR A 77 0.42 7.08 -5.68
N MET A 78 1.71 7.23 -5.97
CA MET A 78 2.35 6.73 -7.18
C MET A 78 3.65 6.01 -6.83
N HIS A 79 3.97 4.93 -7.55
CA HIS A 79 5.32 4.37 -7.56
C HIS A 79 6.09 4.97 -8.73
N LEU A 80 7.23 5.57 -8.42
CA LEU A 80 8.18 6.13 -9.37
C LEU A 80 9.37 5.17 -9.43
N THR A 81 9.65 4.61 -10.60
CA THR A 81 10.82 3.75 -10.81
C THR A 81 11.85 4.48 -11.63
N GLY A 82 13.04 4.66 -11.07
CA GLY A 82 14.19 5.30 -11.69
C GLY A 82 15.22 4.29 -12.25
N PRO A 83 16.33 4.78 -12.83
CA PRO A 83 17.41 3.93 -13.35
C PRO A 83 18.13 3.14 -12.25
N GLU A 84 18.30 1.83 -12.45
CA GLU A 84 18.98 0.93 -11.49
C GLU A 84 20.49 1.21 -11.35
N ASP A 85 21.11 1.87 -12.33
CA ASP A 85 22.54 2.20 -12.34
C ASP A 85 22.88 3.46 -11.52
N LEU A 86 21.86 4.21 -11.07
CA LEU A 86 22.03 5.35 -10.19
C LEU A 86 21.90 4.94 -8.72
N SER A 87 22.77 5.47 -7.86
CA SER A 87 22.60 5.32 -6.42
C SER A 87 21.30 5.99 -5.94
N PRO A 88 20.69 5.50 -4.83
CA PRO A 88 19.51 6.15 -4.25
C PRO A 88 19.71 7.64 -3.93
N GLU A 89 20.91 8.05 -3.53
CA GLU A 89 21.27 9.46 -3.29
C GLU A 89 21.16 10.31 -4.57
N ASN A 90 21.73 9.83 -5.68
CA ASN A 90 21.64 10.51 -6.97
C ASN A 90 20.21 10.52 -7.51
N GLN A 91 19.45 9.45 -7.27
CA GLN A 91 18.03 9.38 -7.61
C GLN A 91 17.19 10.38 -6.81
N THR A 92 17.50 10.59 -5.52
CA THR A 92 16.85 11.60 -4.68
C THR A 92 17.05 12.99 -5.30
N ALA A 93 18.31 13.35 -5.55
CA ALA A 93 18.66 14.65 -6.15
C ALA A 93 17.99 14.87 -7.52
N ALA A 94 17.83 13.82 -8.32
CA ALA A 94 17.14 13.90 -9.60
C ALA A 94 15.62 14.13 -9.45
N LEU A 95 15.01 13.63 -8.37
CA LEU A 95 13.58 13.80 -8.10
C LEU A 95 13.22 15.13 -7.48
N GLU A 96 14.11 15.73 -6.67
CA GLU A 96 13.84 16.95 -5.88
C GLU A 96 13.15 18.06 -6.68
N ASP A 97 13.75 18.52 -7.77
CA ASP A 97 13.20 19.63 -8.57
C ASP A 97 11.87 19.28 -9.26
N PRO A 98 11.73 18.14 -9.97
CA PRO A 98 10.46 17.74 -10.57
C PRO A 98 9.28 17.74 -9.59
N ILE A 99 9.43 17.06 -8.45
CA ILE A 99 8.30 16.79 -7.57
C ILE A 99 7.78 18.05 -6.86
N LEU A 100 8.61 19.09 -6.71
CA LEU A 100 8.22 20.39 -6.14
C LEU A 100 7.15 21.12 -6.95
N THR A 101 6.93 20.71 -8.20
CA THR A 101 5.94 21.35 -9.09
C THR A 101 4.54 20.73 -8.99
N LEU A 102 4.39 19.67 -8.21
CA LEU A 102 3.15 18.93 -8.01
C LEU A 102 2.75 18.92 -6.53
N PRO A 103 1.45 18.66 -6.22
CA PRO A 103 0.97 18.58 -4.84
C PRO A 103 1.34 17.23 -4.20
N ILE A 104 2.65 17.03 -4.01
CA ILE A 104 3.24 15.84 -3.43
C ILE A 104 3.64 16.19 -1.99
N GLU A 105 3.22 15.38 -1.03
CA GLU A 105 3.52 15.57 0.39
C GLU A 105 4.82 14.87 0.80
N TYR A 106 5.09 13.74 0.14
CA TYR A 106 6.16 12.83 0.54
C TYR A 106 6.63 12.01 -0.65
N VAL A 107 7.94 11.85 -0.80
CA VAL A 107 8.53 10.81 -1.65
C VAL A 107 9.58 10.06 -0.86
N GLY A 108 9.49 8.73 -0.82
CA GLY A 108 10.45 7.90 -0.10
C GLY A 108 10.78 6.63 -0.85
N LEU A 109 12.03 6.19 -0.78
CA LEU A 109 12.45 4.90 -1.34
C LEU A 109 11.71 3.77 -0.60
N LEU A 110 11.14 2.83 -1.36
CA LEU A 110 10.45 1.69 -0.75
C LEU A 110 11.43 0.79 0.04
N PRO A 111 11.00 0.20 1.18
CA PRO A 111 11.85 -0.68 1.95
C PRO A 111 12.39 -1.86 1.14
N GLY A 112 13.71 -2.04 1.12
CA GLY A 112 14.39 -3.12 0.38
C GLY A 112 14.57 -2.85 -1.12
N GLU A 113 14.06 -1.74 -1.63
CA GLU A 113 14.23 -1.33 -3.03
C GLU A 113 15.45 -0.42 -3.22
N THR A 114 15.91 -0.31 -4.46
CA THR A 114 17.04 0.59 -4.83
C THR A 114 16.65 1.63 -5.87
N SER A 115 15.54 1.43 -6.57
CA SER A 115 15.10 2.29 -7.67
C SER A 115 13.60 2.60 -7.66
N THR A 116 12.83 2.05 -6.72
CA THR A 116 11.37 2.26 -6.65
C THR A 116 11.00 3.10 -5.43
N TRP A 117 10.31 4.21 -5.69
CA TRP A 117 9.94 5.24 -4.72
C TRP A 117 8.43 5.36 -4.62
N GLU A 118 7.89 5.58 -3.43
CA GLU A 118 6.48 5.91 -3.23
C GLU A 118 6.31 7.42 -3.05
N ALA A 119 5.56 8.05 -3.94
CA ALA A 119 5.13 9.43 -3.83
C ALA A 119 3.70 9.47 -3.26
N ARG A 120 3.50 10.10 -2.11
CA ARG A 120 2.18 10.44 -1.55
C ARG A 120 1.77 11.82 -2.02
N VAL A 121 0.50 11.93 -2.42
CA VAL A 121 -0.07 13.13 -3.03
C VAL A 121 -1.12 13.71 -2.12
N GLU A 122 -1.28 15.04 -2.11
CA GLU A 122 -2.41 15.71 -1.47
C GLU A 122 -3.76 15.22 -2.05
N TYR A 123 -4.78 15.17 -1.20
CA TYR A 123 -6.09 14.57 -1.52
C TYR A 123 -6.95 15.38 -2.52
N SER A 124 -6.52 16.57 -2.92
CA SER A 124 -7.31 17.50 -3.75
C SER A 124 -7.35 17.14 -5.24
N GLU A 125 -6.43 16.30 -5.74
CA GLU A 125 -6.27 16.06 -7.18
C GLU A 125 -6.80 14.69 -7.65
N PRO A 126 -7.48 14.60 -8.82
CA PRO A 126 -7.86 13.33 -9.39
C PRO A 126 -6.62 12.52 -9.80
N PRO A 127 -6.51 11.22 -9.42
CA PRO A 127 -5.29 10.44 -9.63
C PRO A 127 -4.80 10.35 -11.08
N MET A 128 -5.72 10.44 -12.06
CA MET A 128 -5.39 10.23 -13.47
C MET A 128 -4.63 11.41 -14.09
N GLN A 129 -5.06 12.65 -13.82
CA GLN A 129 -4.40 13.85 -14.33
C GLN A 129 -2.99 13.98 -13.73
N LEU A 130 -2.87 13.69 -12.45
CA LEU A 130 -1.60 13.73 -11.74
C LEU A 130 -0.57 12.74 -12.30
N VAL A 131 -1.00 11.53 -12.70
CA VAL A 131 -0.10 10.55 -13.32
C VAL A 131 0.46 11.08 -14.64
N GLU A 132 -0.37 11.69 -15.48
CA GLU A 132 0.09 12.30 -16.73
C GLU A 132 1.06 13.45 -16.48
N ASP A 133 0.78 14.28 -15.48
CA ASP A 133 1.63 15.44 -15.17
C ASP A 133 2.96 15.00 -14.54
N MET A 134 2.93 13.99 -13.66
CA MET A 134 4.13 13.34 -13.13
C MET A 134 5.00 12.77 -14.27
N GLN A 135 4.41 12.04 -15.22
CA GLN A 135 5.17 11.47 -16.34
C GLN A 135 5.86 12.53 -17.21
N LYS A 136 5.32 13.76 -17.30
CA LYS A 136 5.91 14.85 -18.10
C LYS A 136 7.10 15.51 -17.41
N ILE A 137 7.13 15.50 -16.08
CA ILE A 137 8.16 16.20 -15.29
C ILE A 137 9.26 15.26 -14.79
N LEU A 138 9.00 13.95 -14.78
CA LEU A 138 9.99 12.95 -14.35
C LEU A 138 11.27 13.04 -15.20
N PRO A 139 12.46 12.87 -14.59
CA PRO A 139 13.72 12.86 -15.32
C PRO A 139 13.80 11.71 -16.33
N GLU A 140 14.76 11.81 -17.26
CA GLU A 140 15.02 10.72 -18.20
C GLU A 140 15.32 9.40 -17.44
N GLY A 141 14.74 8.30 -17.92
CA GLY A 141 14.88 6.98 -17.30
C GLY A 141 13.95 6.70 -16.13
N TRP A 142 13.10 7.67 -15.75
CA TRP A 142 12.05 7.46 -14.74
C TRP A 142 10.69 7.16 -15.38
N SER A 143 9.86 6.42 -14.65
CA SER A 143 8.46 6.19 -15.04
C SER A 143 7.55 5.99 -13.84
N VAL A 144 6.27 6.32 -14.01
CA VAL A 144 5.21 5.93 -13.07
C VAL A 144 4.82 4.48 -13.36
N THR A 145 5.02 3.58 -12.40
CA THR A 145 4.79 2.14 -12.57
C THR A 145 3.54 1.63 -11.84
N LYS A 146 3.12 2.31 -10.77
CA LYS A 146 1.88 2.01 -10.03
C LYS A 146 1.23 3.32 -9.60
N THR A 147 -0.09 3.32 -9.49
CA THR A 147 -0.90 4.43 -8.98
C THR A 147 -2.10 3.85 -8.27
N GLY A 148 -2.57 4.50 -7.21
CA GLY A 148 -3.74 4.05 -6.49
C GLY A 148 -4.09 4.96 -5.33
N LEU A 149 -4.98 4.48 -4.47
CA LEU A 149 -5.29 5.08 -3.18
C LEU A 149 -4.80 4.15 -2.08
N LYS A 150 -4.18 4.71 -1.04
CA LYS A 150 -3.63 3.96 0.10
C LYS A 150 -4.09 4.59 1.41
N TYR A 151 -4.26 3.75 2.43
CA TYR A 151 -4.50 4.22 3.79
C TYR A 151 -3.17 4.43 4.49
N TYR A 152 -2.95 5.64 4.97
CA TYR A 152 -1.79 6.01 5.76
C TYR A 152 -2.22 6.23 7.21
N PRO A 153 -1.57 5.57 8.18
CA PRO A 153 -1.93 5.74 9.59
C PRO A 153 -1.57 7.16 10.07
N SER A 154 -2.45 7.76 10.87
CA SER A 154 -2.22 9.07 11.48
C SER A 154 -1.30 9.01 12.71
N ASP A 155 -1.23 7.85 13.35
CA ASP A 155 -0.36 7.55 14.49
C ASP A 155 0.03 6.07 14.47
N HIS A 156 1.15 5.71 15.10
CA HIS A 156 1.71 4.36 15.04
C HIS A 156 1.74 3.66 16.40
N VAL A 157 1.55 2.33 16.37
CA VAL A 157 1.81 1.45 17.50
C VAL A 157 3.14 0.77 17.29
N GLN A 158 4.10 1.02 18.20
CA GLN A 158 5.40 0.38 18.14
C GLN A 158 5.32 -1.07 18.63
N VAL A 159 5.88 -2.00 17.85
CA VAL A 159 5.95 -3.43 18.20
C VAL A 159 7.39 -3.91 18.06
N GLU A 160 7.89 -4.60 19.07
CA GLU A 160 9.23 -5.17 19.07
C GLU A 160 9.35 -6.34 18.07
N ASP A 161 10.41 -6.34 17.27
CA ASP A 161 10.57 -7.27 16.15
C ASP A 161 10.62 -8.73 16.59
N GLU A 162 11.34 -9.06 17.66
CA GLU A 162 11.52 -10.43 18.15
C GLU A 162 10.56 -10.77 19.31
N SER A 163 9.47 -10.01 19.46
CA SER A 163 8.45 -10.25 20.48
C SER A 163 7.37 -11.24 20.01
N GLU A 164 6.69 -11.86 20.98
CA GLU A 164 5.50 -12.70 20.70
C GLU A 164 4.42 -11.91 19.94
N ALA A 165 4.26 -10.62 20.25
CA ALA A 165 3.38 -9.70 19.54
C ALA A 165 3.77 -9.53 18.07
N GLY A 166 5.08 -9.40 17.80
CA GLY A 166 5.61 -9.29 16.45
C GLY A 166 5.39 -10.57 15.63
N ASP A 167 5.70 -11.73 16.21
CA ASP A 167 5.48 -13.03 15.56
C ASP A 167 3.99 -13.29 15.29
N ALA A 168 3.13 -12.97 16.26
CA ALA A 168 1.69 -13.07 16.09
C ALA A 168 1.18 -12.18 14.95
N PHE A 169 1.69 -10.95 14.84
CA PHE A 169 1.30 -10.03 13.77
C PHE A 169 1.79 -10.51 12.39
N ARG A 170 3.03 -11.01 12.27
CA ARG A 170 3.54 -11.56 11.01
C ARG A 170 2.70 -12.74 10.54
N ASN A 171 2.44 -13.71 11.42
CA ASN A 171 1.58 -14.86 11.09
C ASN A 171 0.14 -14.42 10.74
N PHE A 172 -0.38 -13.37 11.39
CA PHE A 172 -1.67 -12.79 11.02
C PHE A 172 -1.68 -12.23 9.60
N VAL A 173 -0.66 -11.44 9.23
CA VAL A 173 -0.50 -10.89 7.87
C VAL A 173 -0.34 -12.00 6.84
N GLU A 174 0.55 -12.97 7.06
CA GLU A 174 0.75 -14.11 6.15
C GLU A 174 -0.57 -14.87 5.89
N LYS A 175 -1.37 -15.09 6.94
CA LYS A 175 -2.67 -15.77 6.80
C LYS A 175 -3.70 -14.95 6.02
N LEU A 176 -3.63 -13.62 6.09
CA LEU A 176 -4.46 -12.74 5.26
C LEU A 176 -3.97 -12.76 3.80
N GLU A 177 -2.66 -12.73 3.55
CA GLU A 177 -2.07 -12.81 2.21
C GLU A 177 -2.35 -14.15 1.51
N ASP A 178 -2.50 -15.24 2.27
CA ASP A 178 -2.97 -16.54 1.78
C ASP A 178 -4.40 -16.48 1.18
N CYS A 179 -5.18 -15.44 1.49
CA CYS A 179 -6.55 -15.27 1.00
C CYS A 179 -6.56 -14.57 -0.37
N SER A 180 -7.04 -15.27 -1.41
CA SER A 180 -7.06 -14.75 -2.79
C SER A 180 -7.92 -13.51 -3.04
N ASP A 181 -8.83 -13.21 -2.10
CA ASP A 181 -9.69 -12.03 -2.17
C ASP A 181 -9.05 -10.81 -1.51
N VAL A 182 -8.04 -11.00 -0.63
CA VAL A 182 -7.28 -9.90 -0.01
C VAL A 182 -6.38 -9.28 -1.07
N SER A 183 -6.47 -7.96 -1.21
CA SER A 183 -5.69 -7.19 -2.18
C SER A 183 -4.60 -6.38 -1.49
N GLU A 184 -4.94 -5.70 -0.40
CA GLU A 184 -4.01 -4.82 0.31
C GLU A 184 -4.29 -4.90 1.82
N ILE A 185 -3.22 -4.82 2.63
CA ILE A 185 -3.30 -4.83 4.09
C ILE A 185 -2.61 -3.55 4.59
N TYR A 186 -3.37 -2.71 5.28
CA TYR A 186 -2.86 -1.50 5.90
C TYR A 186 -2.87 -1.68 7.41
N SER A 187 -1.81 -1.24 8.09
CA SER A 187 -1.79 -1.22 9.55
C SER A 187 -1.06 0.02 10.05
N ASN A 188 -1.30 0.36 11.31
CA ASN A 188 -0.54 1.39 11.99
C ASN A 188 0.65 0.83 12.79
N LEU A 189 1.03 -0.43 12.59
CA LEU A 189 2.21 -1.01 13.22
C LEU A 189 3.47 -0.26 12.77
N ARG A 190 4.39 -0.04 13.70
CA ARG A 190 5.76 0.35 13.44
C ARG A 190 6.70 -0.62 14.15
N TRP A 191 7.53 -1.33 13.40
CA TRP A 191 8.53 -2.22 13.99
C TRP A 191 9.52 -1.41 14.82
N SER A 192 10.04 -1.99 15.91
CA SER A 192 11.08 -1.35 16.72
C SER A 192 12.37 -1.09 15.94
N SER A 193 12.64 -1.93 14.94
CA SER A 193 13.75 -1.79 14.00
C SER A 193 13.51 -0.76 12.90
N TYR A 194 12.30 -0.19 12.81
CA TYR A 194 11.95 0.76 11.76
C TYR A 194 12.86 1.99 11.84
N GLU A 195 13.69 2.16 10.83
CA GLU A 195 14.35 3.42 10.53
C GLU A 195 13.51 4.14 9.45
N PRO A 196 13.27 5.46 9.59
CA PRO A 196 12.69 6.23 8.50
C PRO A 196 13.56 6.08 7.24
N PRO A 197 12.97 6.14 6.03
CA PRO A 197 13.73 6.00 4.79
C PRO A 197 14.91 6.96 4.77
N LYS A 198 16.13 6.44 4.56
CA LYS A 198 17.36 7.24 4.47
C LYS A 198 17.33 8.24 3.32
N HIS A 199 16.49 7.95 2.33
CA HIS A 199 16.24 8.81 1.20
C HIS A 199 14.75 9.11 1.14
N GLU A 200 14.40 10.30 1.59
CA GLU A 200 13.06 10.84 1.52
C GLU A 200 13.10 12.33 1.22
N ILE A 201 12.07 12.80 0.54
CA ILE A 201 11.81 14.20 0.29
C ILE A 201 10.46 14.48 0.93
N VAL A 202 10.48 15.22 2.05
CA VAL A 202 9.29 15.64 2.77
C VAL A 202 8.96 17.06 2.32
N LEU A 203 7.84 17.20 1.65
CA LEU A 203 7.33 18.47 1.14
C LEU A 203 6.20 18.91 2.05
N THR A 204 6.56 19.55 3.16
CA THR A 204 5.62 20.30 3.98
C THR A 204 5.82 21.78 3.73
N GLU A 205 4.73 22.55 3.69
CA GLU A 205 4.79 24.03 3.74
C GLU A 205 5.62 24.56 4.92
#